data_AF-A0A7J3B7P0-F1
#
_entry.id   AF-A0A7J3B7P0-F1
#
_cell.length_a   1.000
_cell.length_b   1.000
_cell.length_c   1.000
_cell.angle_alpha   90.00
_cell.angle_beta   90.00
_cell.angle_gamma   90.00
#
_symmetry.space_group_name_H-M   'P 1'
#
loop_
_entity.id
_entity.type
_entity.pdbx_description
1 polymer ?
#
loop_
_entity_poly.entity_id
_entity_poly.type
_entity_poly.pdbx_seq_one_letter_code
_entity_poly.pdbx_strand_id
1 'polypeptide(L)'
;MRYLARRYGEFHGFRIPDVVSAGDNRLPKQSLESRRNSEFIWGDIVVLNRADRRNARNFVNYVLMARYRYPDKILYLPAFGLPFDYPVLFYLGIDILDDSPIFLLGDERCISEFGVYVSTKCIEENLRTKDRILNLINTSLEHGKFRELVENLSVTSFSREALRISDLEFYERMERFMDFRKRRINAINVESIHRPEVVNFRKRVLSLSQTADNLLLIPCSAVKPYSRSKTHRILRSAIRDYLQGIQEVIVTSPLGLVPREVENFFPAADYDIPVTGHWFGEEKDVLFDLATNYFSGKSYSNVFYILPRDEAGMVKIFEGAIGVEGSINYENSEKIRKIIEGKDIKGNRITKEKKEIANVLRYLYSVDLGWEDISLKSEGNRKFIIHKGKYLAKVTESGVRMMSGLAELLHSRGVRVVEVDGVFKGSNVFIPGIKKISQDVRPGMEVVLV
;
A
#
# COMPACT_ATOMS: atom_id res chain seq x y z
N MET A 1 2.86 -2.80 11.99
CA MET A 1 2.12 -1.68 12.59
C MET A 1 0.78 -2.11 13.14
N ARG A 2 0.80 -2.50 14.42
CA ARG A 2 -0.36 -2.82 15.27
C ARG A 2 -1.51 -1.81 15.08
N TYR A 3 -1.12 -0.54 15.07
CA TYR A 3 -1.70 0.68 14.49
C TYR A 3 -2.73 0.60 13.35
N LEU A 4 -2.63 -0.32 12.39
CA LEU A 4 -3.63 -0.44 11.32
C LEU A 4 -4.69 -1.52 11.61
N ALA A 5 -4.37 -2.50 12.49
CA ALA A 5 -5.22 -3.64 12.81
C ALA A 5 -5.93 -3.52 14.19
N ARG A 6 -5.35 -2.76 15.14
CA ARG A 6 -6.00 -2.31 16.39
C ARG A 6 -5.98 -0.79 16.39
N ARG A 7 -7.14 -0.16 16.58
CA ARG A 7 -7.25 1.31 16.66
C ARG A 7 -6.30 1.84 17.74
N TYR A 8 -5.61 2.93 17.44
CA TYR A 8 -5.02 3.83 18.43
C TYR A 8 -6.04 4.16 19.52
N GLY A 9 -5.60 4.25 20.77
CA GLY A 9 -6.50 4.41 21.91
C GLY A 9 -5.85 4.04 23.24
N GLU A 10 -6.68 3.95 24.27
CA GLU A 10 -6.22 3.64 25.61
C GLU A 10 -6.00 2.13 25.80
N PHE A 11 -4.79 1.75 26.23
CA PHE A 11 -4.39 0.39 26.54
C PHE A 11 -3.58 0.37 27.83
N HIS A 12 -4.05 -0.35 28.85
CA HIS A 12 -3.41 -0.38 30.18
C HIS A 12 -3.13 1.03 30.75
N GLY A 13 -4.01 1.98 30.46
CA GLY A 13 -3.89 3.39 30.88
C GLY A 13 -2.96 4.25 30.02
N PHE A 14 -2.32 3.71 28.97
CA PHE A 14 -1.51 4.47 28.01
C PHE A 14 -2.33 4.84 26.78
N ARG A 15 -2.12 6.03 26.21
CA ARG A 15 -2.73 6.43 24.93
C ARG A 15 -1.75 6.12 23.81
N ILE A 16 -1.91 4.99 23.12
CA ILE A 16 -0.92 4.49 22.16
C ILE A 16 -1.11 5.11 20.75
N PRO A 17 -0.06 5.64 20.09
CA PRO A 17 1.33 5.78 20.58
C PRO A 17 1.49 6.84 21.67
N ASP A 18 2.41 6.59 22.61
CA ASP A 18 2.62 7.48 23.76
C ASP A 18 4.11 7.83 23.97
N VAL A 19 4.37 8.99 24.57
CA VAL A 19 5.68 9.40 25.07
C VAL A 19 5.54 9.82 26.53
N VAL A 20 5.82 8.87 27.42
CA VAL A 20 5.58 9.04 28.86
C VAL A 20 6.74 9.71 29.57
N SER A 21 6.51 10.18 30.80
CA SER A 21 7.58 10.75 31.60
C SER A 21 8.59 9.71 32.08
N ALA A 22 9.86 10.08 32.10
CA ALA A 22 10.91 9.26 32.68
C ALA A 22 10.54 8.87 34.12
N GLY A 23 10.50 7.56 34.39
CA GLY A 23 10.12 7.04 35.71
C GLY A 23 8.62 6.88 35.96
N ASP A 24 7.79 6.95 34.91
CA ASP A 24 6.37 6.62 35.00
C ASP A 24 6.14 5.26 35.69
N ASN A 25 5.33 5.26 36.75
CA ASN A 25 5.10 4.09 37.58
C ASN A 25 4.33 2.96 36.87
N ARG A 26 3.71 3.25 35.72
CA ARG A 26 3.05 2.26 34.86
C ARG A 26 4.06 1.43 34.06
N LEU A 27 5.30 1.89 33.91
CA LEU A 27 6.36 1.18 33.20
C LEU A 27 7.16 0.26 34.14
N PRO A 28 7.69 -0.87 33.63
CA PRO A 28 8.45 -1.81 34.44
C PRO A 28 9.79 -1.23 34.94
N LYS A 29 10.05 -1.39 36.24
CA LYS A 29 11.38 -1.16 36.82
C LYS A 29 12.27 -2.38 36.55
N GLN A 30 13.47 -2.15 36.01
CA GLN A 30 14.42 -3.20 35.68
C GLN A 30 15.68 -3.11 36.54
N SER A 31 16.15 -4.27 37.03
CA SER A 31 17.48 -4.41 37.63
C SER A 31 18.58 -4.21 36.57
N LEU A 32 19.81 -3.95 37.00
CA LEU A 32 20.97 -3.86 36.10
C LEU A 32 21.19 -5.15 35.31
N GLU A 33 20.92 -6.31 35.92
CA GLU A 33 21.05 -7.60 35.26
C GLU A 33 19.98 -7.78 34.17
N SER A 34 18.72 -7.43 34.45
CA SER A 34 17.63 -7.51 33.47
C SER A 34 17.90 -6.63 32.23
N ARG A 35 18.54 -5.46 32.42
CA ARG A 35 18.93 -4.56 31.31
C ARG A 35 20.01 -5.14 30.39
N ARG A 36 20.70 -6.22 30.80
CA ARG A 36 21.70 -6.90 29.94
C ARG A 36 21.04 -7.72 28.84
N ASN A 37 19.82 -8.21 29.08
CA ASN A 37 19.00 -8.90 28.10
C ASN A 37 18.49 -7.90 27.06
N SER A 38 18.42 -8.32 25.79
CA SER A 38 17.85 -7.48 24.73
C SER A 38 16.37 -7.18 25.00
N GLU A 39 15.59 -8.20 25.36
CA GLU A 39 14.16 -8.05 25.62
C GLU A 39 13.83 -8.40 27.07
N PHE A 40 12.96 -7.60 27.70
CA PHE A 40 12.42 -7.86 29.03
C PHE A 40 10.90 -7.84 28.98
N ILE A 41 10.25 -8.94 29.37
CA ILE A 41 8.80 -9.08 29.33
C ILE A 41 8.23 -8.82 30.72
N TRP A 42 7.28 -7.90 30.82
CA TRP A 42 6.55 -7.58 32.03
C TRP A 42 5.05 -7.48 31.73
N GLY A 43 4.32 -8.57 32.01
CA GLY A 43 2.90 -8.67 31.68
C GLY A 43 2.67 -8.47 30.18
N ASP A 44 1.94 -7.41 29.84
CA ASP A 44 1.62 -7.02 28.46
C ASP A 44 2.60 -6.03 27.83
N ILE A 45 3.68 -5.67 28.54
CA ILE A 45 4.73 -4.79 28.05
C ILE A 45 6.00 -5.60 27.77
N VAL A 46 6.60 -5.36 26.62
CA VAL A 46 7.95 -5.84 26.28
C VAL A 46 8.85 -4.62 26.16
N VAL A 47 9.90 -4.60 26.97
CA VAL A 47 10.92 -3.55 26.94
C VAL A 47 12.02 -3.96 25.97
N LEU A 48 12.30 -3.08 25.00
CA LEU A 48 13.34 -3.26 24.01
C LEU A 48 14.65 -2.62 24.50
N ASN A 49 15.42 -3.34 25.30
CA ASN A 49 16.72 -2.87 25.73
C ASN A 49 17.75 -2.95 24.60
N ARG A 50 18.87 -2.23 24.76
CA ARG A 50 20.08 -2.32 23.91
C ARG A 50 19.85 -2.03 22.42
N ALA A 51 18.83 -1.25 22.09
CA ALA A 51 18.66 -0.71 20.75
C ALA A 51 19.83 0.20 20.39
N ASP A 52 20.47 -0.03 19.24
CA ASP A 52 21.61 0.77 18.77
C ASP A 52 21.19 1.72 17.64
N ARG A 53 21.14 3.01 17.95
CA ARG A 53 20.82 4.06 16.98
C ARG A 53 21.88 4.18 15.87
N ARG A 54 23.13 3.81 16.13
CA ARG A 54 24.25 3.98 15.17
C ARG A 54 24.20 2.98 14.02
N ASN A 55 23.36 1.94 14.15
CA ASN A 55 23.15 0.95 13.12
C ASN A 55 21.64 0.81 12.86
N ALA A 56 21.13 1.66 11.97
CA ALA A 56 19.70 1.70 11.64
C ALA A 56 19.20 0.35 11.11
N ARG A 57 20.02 -0.39 10.37
CA ARG A 57 19.69 -1.74 9.87
C ARG A 57 19.39 -2.72 10.99
N ASN A 58 20.31 -2.86 11.93
CA ASN A 58 20.14 -3.74 13.07
C ASN A 58 18.98 -3.28 13.95
N PHE A 59 18.81 -1.97 14.13
CA PHE A 59 17.69 -1.40 14.85
C PHE A 59 16.33 -1.77 14.21
N VAL A 60 16.15 -1.52 12.92
CA VAL A 60 14.91 -1.84 12.20
C VAL A 60 14.63 -3.33 12.27
N ASN A 61 15.64 -4.18 12.01
CA ASN A 61 15.49 -5.63 12.14
C ASN A 61 15.02 -6.03 13.54
N TYR A 62 15.64 -5.46 14.58
CA TYR A 62 15.34 -5.75 15.97
C TYR A 62 13.89 -5.39 16.32
N VAL A 63 13.44 -4.17 16.01
CA VAL A 63 12.07 -3.72 16.28
C VAL A 63 11.05 -4.57 15.53
N LEU A 64 11.28 -4.85 14.25
CA LEU A 64 10.36 -5.65 13.44
C LEU A 64 10.29 -7.11 13.93
N MET A 65 11.40 -7.69 14.38
CA MET A 65 11.41 -9.02 14.99
C MET A 65 10.67 -9.05 16.33
N ALA A 66 10.88 -8.05 17.19
CA ALA A 66 10.13 -7.93 18.43
C ALA A 66 8.63 -7.81 18.16
N ARG A 67 8.23 -6.96 17.21
CA ARG A 67 6.83 -6.82 16.81
C ARG A 67 6.24 -8.10 16.22
N TYR A 68 7.05 -8.87 15.49
CA TYR A 68 6.62 -10.17 14.97
C TYR A 68 6.41 -11.20 16.08
N ARG A 69 7.32 -11.27 17.06
CA ARG A 69 7.20 -12.18 18.21
C ARG A 69 6.07 -11.80 19.16
N TYR A 70 5.83 -10.51 19.34
CA TYR A 70 4.86 -9.98 20.29
C TYR A 70 3.83 -9.07 19.58
N PRO A 71 2.96 -9.63 18.72
CA PRO A 71 2.01 -8.85 17.93
C PRO A 71 0.92 -8.18 18.79
N ASP A 72 0.65 -8.73 19.96
CA ASP A 72 -0.42 -8.34 20.88
C ASP A 72 0.08 -7.62 22.14
N LYS A 73 1.40 -7.48 22.34
CA LYS A 73 2.01 -6.76 23.48
C LYS A 73 2.41 -5.33 23.14
N ILE A 74 2.46 -4.48 24.15
CA ILE A 74 3.01 -3.13 24.11
C ILE A 74 4.52 -3.21 23.96
N LEU A 75 5.09 -2.59 22.92
CA LEU A 75 6.54 -2.44 22.80
C LEU A 75 6.99 -1.09 23.34
N TYR A 76 7.71 -1.11 24.45
CA TYR A 76 8.31 0.07 25.06
C TYR A 76 9.81 0.14 24.70
N LEU A 77 10.24 1.26 24.13
CA LEU A 77 11.64 1.52 23.82
C LEU A 77 12.18 2.62 24.77
N PRO A 78 12.96 2.25 25.80
CA PRO A 78 13.40 3.20 26.82
C PRO A 78 14.53 4.11 26.31
N ALA A 79 14.49 5.38 26.74
CA ALA A 79 15.57 6.35 26.56
C ALA A 79 16.09 6.46 25.11
N PHE A 80 15.19 6.44 24.12
CA PHE A 80 15.55 6.44 22.70
C PHE A 80 14.77 7.46 21.90
N GLY A 81 15.48 8.14 21.00
CA GLY A 81 14.88 9.08 20.05
C GLY A 81 14.60 10.44 20.66
N LEU A 82 14.47 11.43 19.78
CA LEU A 82 13.99 12.77 20.10
C LEU A 82 12.69 13.02 19.32
N PRO A 83 11.93 14.09 19.61
CA PRO A 83 10.66 14.38 18.94
C PRO A 83 10.63 14.16 17.43
N PHE A 84 11.65 14.58 16.69
CA PHE A 84 11.73 14.36 15.24
C PHE A 84 11.88 12.88 14.80
N ASP A 85 12.30 11.97 15.69
CA ASP A 85 12.38 10.54 15.41
C ASP A 85 11.10 9.78 15.72
N TYR A 86 10.22 10.33 16.57
CA TYR A 86 9.02 9.63 17.04
C TYR A 86 8.14 9.09 15.90
N PRO A 87 7.89 9.84 14.79
CA PRO A 87 7.07 9.33 13.70
C PRO A 87 7.61 8.02 13.13
N VAL A 88 8.90 7.94 12.80
CA VAL A 88 9.47 6.70 12.22
C VAL A 88 9.54 5.58 13.25
N LEU A 89 9.82 5.89 14.52
CA LEU A 89 9.87 4.89 15.60
C LEU A 89 8.51 4.22 15.80
N PHE A 90 7.44 5.00 15.88
CA PHE A 90 6.09 4.46 15.94
C PHE A 90 5.70 3.77 14.62
N TYR A 91 6.13 4.29 13.47
CA TYR A 91 5.93 3.59 12.18
C TYR A 91 6.57 2.20 12.12
N LEU A 92 7.73 2.01 12.74
CA LEU A 92 8.37 0.69 12.83
C LEU A 92 7.63 -0.26 13.78
N GLY A 93 6.73 0.26 14.60
CA GLY A 93 5.87 -0.53 15.48
C GLY A 93 6.28 -0.50 16.94
N ILE A 94 7.08 0.46 17.39
CA ILE A 94 7.20 0.79 18.82
C ILE A 94 5.88 1.40 19.28
N ASP A 95 5.43 1.13 20.51
CA ASP A 95 4.16 1.67 21.06
C ASP A 95 4.39 2.81 22.06
N ILE A 96 5.43 2.72 22.88
CA ILE A 96 5.74 3.69 23.93
C ILE A 96 7.21 4.09 23.84
N LEU A 97 7.45 5.39 23.98
CA LEU A 97 8.74 6.02 24.25
C LEU A 97 8.67 6.74 25.60
N ASP A 98 9.80 7.22 26.10
CA ASP A 98 9.84 8.13 27.24
C ASP A 98 10.66 9.38 26.96
N ASP A 99 10.44 10.42 27.75
CA ASP A 99 11.08 11.72 27.59
C ASP A 99 12.46 11.86 28.27
N SER A 100 13.05 10.77 28.80
CA SER A 100 14.41 10.85 29.37
C SER A 100 15.47 11.40 28.42
N PRO A 101 15.44 11.14 27.09
CA PRO A 101 16.42 11.74 26.19
C PRO A 101 16.39 13.27 26.23
N ILE A 102 15.22 13.89 26.43
CA ILE A 102 15.08 15.35 26.51
C ILE A 102 15.86 15.89 27.72
N PHE A 103 15.76 15.23 28.87
CA PHE A 103 16.49 15.62 30.07
C PHE A 103 17.99 15.33 29.95
N LEU A 104 18.38 14.24 29.29
CA LEU A 104 19.79 13.90 29.03
C LEU A 104 20.47 14.89 28.06
N LEU A 105 19.71 15.53 27.16
CA LEU A 105 20.23 16.61 26.30
C LEU A 105 20.65 17.83 27.10
N GLY A 106 20.02 18.06 28.25
CA GLY A 106 20.23 19.23 29.10
C GLY A 106 19.56 20.49 28.55
N ASP A 107 19.72 21.58 29.31
CA ASP A 107 19.00 22.83 29.07
C ASP A 107 19.64 23.74 28.01
N GLU A 108 20.81 23.35 27.51
CA GLU A 108 21.57 24.11 26.50
C GLU A 108 21.32 23.63 25.06
N ARG A 109 20.44 22.63 24.87
CA ARG A 109 20.19 22.00 23.57
C ARG A 109 18.70 21.94 23.26
N CYS A 110 18.28 22.74 22.28
CA CYS A 110 16.90 22.83 21.84
C CYS A 110 16.66 21.92 20.64
N ILE A 111 15.47 21.35 20.59
CA ILE A 111 15.00 20.43 19.57
C ILE A 111 14.03 21.17 18.65
N SER A 112 14.27 21.10 17.34
CA SER A 112 13.33 21.52 16.32
C SER A 112 13.17 20.46 15.24
N GLU A 113 12.33 20.72 14.25
CA GLU A 113 12.20 19.91 13.04
C GLU A 113 13.50 19.85 12.22
N PHE A 114 14.47 20.72 12.49
CA PHE A 114 15.75 20.72 11.78
C PHE A 114 16.86 19.99 12.55
N GLY A 115 16.53 19.43 13.72
CA GLY A 115 17.46 18.72 14.58
C GLY A 115 17.72 19.45 15.89
N VAL A 116 18.94 19.31 16.41
CA VAL A 116 19.34 19.84 17.72
C VAL A 116 20.28 21.02 17.51
N TYR A 117 20.02 22.14 18.20
CA TYR A 117 20.86 23.34 18.17
C TYR A 117 21.14 23.85 19.58
N VAL A 118 22.22 24.61 19.72
CA VAL A 118 22.62 25.19 21.01
C VAL A 118 21.78 26.42 21.31
N SER A 119 21.19 26.47 22.51
CA SER A 119 20.47 27.64 23.04
C SER A 119 20.43 27.56 24.56
N THR A 120 19.48 28.22 25.24
CA THR A 120 19.32 28.16 26.70
C THR A 120 17.86 27.96 27.05
N LYS A 121 17.56 27.39 28.23
CA LYS A 121 16.18 27.14 28.71
C LYS A 121 15.40 26.18 27.80
N CYS A 122 16.08 25.20 27.23
CA CYS A 122 15.55 24.31 26.21
C CYS A 122 14.66 23.17 26.75
N ILE A 123 14.76 22.77 28.03
CA ILE A 123 14.01 21.59 28.51
C ILE A 123 12.49 21.80 28.35
N GLU A 124 11.97 22.95 28.78
CA GLU A 124 10.54 23.25 28.68
C GLU A 124 10.07 23.29 27.21
N GLU A 125 10.84 23.92 26.34
CA GLU A 125 10.52 24.01 24.91
C GLU A 125 10.60 22.65 24.21
N ASN A 126 11.55 21.80 24.61
CA ASN A 126 11.69 20.44 24.12
C ASN A 126 10.48 19.57 24.52
N LEU A 127 9.95 19.74 25.74
CA LEU A 127 8.73 19.07 26.20
C LEU A 127 7.50 19.57 25.43
N ARG A 128 7.39 20.86 25.16
CA ARG A 128 6.32 21.39 24.27
C ARG A 128 6.43 20.82 22.86
N THR A 129 7.65 20.68 22.34
CA THR A 129 7.91 20.06 21.03
C THR A 129 7.52 18.58 21.02
N LYS A 130 7.83 17.83 22.08
CA LYS A 130 7.38 16.45 22.30
C LYS A 130 5.85 16.35 22.15
N ASP A 131 5.11 17.16 22.91
CA ASP A 131 3.64 17.11 22.93
C ASP A 131 3.04 17.52 21.58
N ARG A 132 3.62 18.54 20.93
CA ARG A 132 3.20 18.96 19.59
C ARG A 132 3.39 17.85 18.55
N ILE A 133 4.55 17.20 18.53
CA ILE A 133 4.79 16.10 17.60
C ILE A 133 3.86 14.92 17.89
N LEU A 134 3.64 14.58 19.17
CA LEU A 134 2.70 13.51 19.54
C LEU A 134 1.27 13.83 19.08
N ASN A 135 0.84 15.09 19.18
CA ASN A 135 -0.45 15.54 18.66
C ASN A 135 -0.55 15.43 17.13
N LEU A 136 0.50 15.81 16.40
CA LEU A 136 0.57 15.62 14.94
C LEU A 136 0.48 14.15 14.55
N ILE A 137 1.17 13.28 15.29
CA ILE A 137 1.10 11.83 15.10
C ILE A 137 -0.35 11.38 15.28
N ASN A 138 -0.98 11.64 16.42
CA ASN A 138 -2.37 11.26 16.68
C ASN A 138 -3.35 11.78 15.61
N THR A 139 -3.23 13.05 15.22
CA THR A 139 -4.06 13.66 14.19
C THR A 139 -3.87 12.95 12.84
N SER A 140 -2.62 12.68 12.45
CA SER A 140 -2.33 11.96 11.20
C SER A 140 -2.86 10.53 11.21
N LEU A 141 -2.89 9.86 12.37
CA LEU A 141 -3.41 8.50 12.52
C LEU A 141 -4.92 8.47 12.34
N GLU A 142 -5.64 9.40 12.97
CA GLU A 142 -7.10 9.55 12.87
C GLU A 142 -7.55 9.81 11.43
N HIS A 143 -6.76 10.53 10.66
CA HIS A 143 -7.06 10.85 9.26
C HIS A 143 -6.42 9.88 8.23
N GLY A 144 -5.73 8.83 8.67
CA GLY A 144 -5.08 7.86 7.77
C GLY A 144 -3.92 8.46 6.96
N LYS A 145 -3.23 9.46 7.51
CA LYS A 145 -2.14 10.26 6.93
C LYS A 145 -0.78 10.05 7.60
N PHE A 146 -0.65 9.02 8.43
CA PHE A 146 0.57 8.79 9.19
C PHE A 146 1.78 8.50 8.33
N ARG A 147 1.62 7.71 7.25
CA ARG A 147 2.75 7.43 6.34
C ARG A 147 3.27 8.72 5.71
N GLU A 148 2.39 9.64 5.32
CA GLU A 148 2.78 10.97 4.84
C GLU A 148 3.51 11.78 5.91
N LEU A 149 3.04 11.76 7.16
CA LEU A 149 3.73 12.42 8.27
C LEU A 149 5.16 11.88 8.44
N VAL A 150 5.31 10.54 8.42
CA VAL A 150 6.60 9.86 8.59
C VAL A 150 7.57 10.26 7.48
N GLU A 151 7.15 10.25 6.22
CA GLU A 151 8.02 10.65 5.10
C GLU A 151 8.44 12.12 5.17
N ASN A 152 7.54 13.01 5.59
CA ASN A 152 7.79 14.45 5.64
C ASN A 152 8.58 14.88 6.89
N LEU A 153 8.45 14.17 8.02
CA LEU A 153 9.17 14.47 9.26
C LEU A 153 10.45 13.63 9.46
N SER A 154 10.78 12.71 8.55
CA SER A 154 12.05 11.96 8.59
C SER A 154 13.23 12.87 8.17
N VAL A 155 13.59 13.78 9.06
CA VAL A 155 14.56 14.88 8.87
C VAL A 155 16.00 14.53 9.24
N THR A 156 16.20 13.52 10.11
CA THR A 156 17.55 13.08 10.50
C THR A 156 18.04 11.93 9.64
N SER A 157 19.36 11.79 9.50
CA SER A 157 19.97 10.65 8.80
C SER A 157 19.45 9.32 9.31
N PHE A 158 19.38 9.14 10.63
CA PHE A 158 18.83 7.93 11.25
C PHE A 158 17.37 7.70 10.84
N SER A 159 16.51 8.72 10.95
CA SER A 159 15.08 8.54 10.66
C SER A 159 14.83 8.18 9.19
N ARG A 160 15.52 8.86 8.27
CA ARG A 160 15.43 8.63 6.84
C ARG A 160 16.00 7.26 6.45
N GLU A 161 17.14 6.89 7.03
CA GLU A 161 17.78 5.59 6.82
C GLU A 161 16.88 4.46 7.33
N ALA A 162 16.34 4.57 8.54
CA ALA A 162 15.44 3.57 9.12
C ALA A 162 14.19 3.37 8.27
N LEU A 163 13.58 4.45 7.75
CA LEU A 163 12.45 4.38 6.83
C LEU A 163 12.81 3.62 5.55
N ARG A 164 13.88 4.02 4.87
CA ARG A 164 14.35 3.40 3.62
C ARG A 164 14.68 1.92 3.81
N ILE A 165 15.40 1.58 4.87
CA ILE A 165 15.74 0.19 5.20
C ILE A 165 14.45 -0.63 5.44
N SER A 166 13.48 -0.06 6.15
CA SER A 166 12.22 -0.76 6.41
C SER A 166 11.45 -1.11 5.13
N ASP A 167 11.44 -0.19 4.16
CA ASP A 167 10.72 -0.37 2.89
C ASP A 167 11.49 -1.26 1.91
N LEU A 168 12.81 -1.06 1.77
CA LEU A 168 13.62 -1.72 0.74
C LEU A 168 14.05 -3.13 1.15
N GLU A 169 14.44 -3.32 2.41
CA GLU A 169 15.07 -4.58 2.85
C GLU A 169 14.16 -5.42 3.74
N PHE A 170 13.24 -4.77 4.45
CA PHE A 170 12.28 -5.44 5.31
C PHE A 170 10.83 -5.38 4.79
N TYR A 171 10.66 -5.18 3.48
CA TYR A 171 9.35 -5.13 2.81
C TYR A 171 8.40 -6.24 3.27
N GLU A 172 8.83 -7.50 3.23
CA GLU A 172 7.99 -8.66 3.57
C GLU A 172 7.49 -8.63 5.02
N ARG A 173 8.18 -7.94 5.92
CA ARG A 173 7.72 -7.75 7.30
C ARG A 173 6.77 -6.56 7.41
N MET A 174 7.02 -5.51 6.64
CA MET A 174 6.17 -4.31 6.61
C MET A 174 4.82 -4.56 5.95
N GLU A 175 4.80 -5.28 4.82
CA GLU A 175 3.61 -5.67 4.05
C GLU A 175 2.56 -6.36 4.92
N ARG A 176 3.01 -7.12 5.93
CA ARG A 176 2.13 -7.87 6.83
C ARG A 176 1.16 -7.02 7.62
N PHE A 177 1.46 -5.73 7.73
CA PHE A 177 0.66 -4.77 8.46
C PHE A 177 -0.03 -3.76 7.56
N MET A 178 0.04 -3.95 6.25
CA MET A 178 -0.59 -3.09 5.28
C MET A 178 -2.11 -3.10 5.46
N ASP A 179 -2.72 -1.94 5.21
CA ASP A 179 -4.15 -1.73 5.24
C ASP A 179 -4.69 -1.49 3.83
N PHE A 180 -5.65 -2.32 3.43
CA PHE A 180 -6.32 -2.24 2.13
C PHE A 180 -7.60 -1.40 2.17
N ARG A 181 -7.99 -0.86 3.33
CA ARG A 181 -9.10 0.07 3.41
C ARG A 181 -8.83 1.27 2.51
N LYS A 182 -9.84 1.61 1.72
CA LYS A 182 -9.83 2.75 0.82
C LYS A 182 -9.52 4.03 1.58
N ARG A 183 -8.44 4.71 1.20
CA ARG A 183 -8.04 6.01 1.72
C ARG A 183 -7.26 6.74 0.63
N ARG A 184 -7.33 8.07 0.61
CA ARG A 184 -6.48 8.85 -0.29
C ARG A 184 -5.04 8.78 0.19
N ILE A 185 -4.09 8.41 -0.65
CA ILE A 185 -2.65 8.45 -0.36
C ILE A 185 -1.98 9.56 -1.15
N ASN A 186 -1.13 10.35 -0.49
CA ASN A 186 -0.31 11.34 -1.20
C ASN A 186 1.09 10.77 -1.37
N ALA A 187 1.44 10.40 -2.60
CA ALA A 187 2.72 9.82 -2.98
C ALA A 187 3.64 10.91 -3.55
N ILE A 188 4.06 11.85 -2.70
CA ILE A 188 4.72 13.09 -3.13
C ILE A 188 6.26 13.06 -2.98
N ASN A 189 6.80 12.02 -2.34
CA ASN A 189 8.22 11.86 -2.07
C ASN A 189 8.79 10.68 -2.87
N VAL A 190 10.11 10.67 -3.12
CA VAL A 190 10.78 9.55 -3.79
C VAL A 190 10.59 8.24 -3.02
N GLU A 191 10.58 8.30 -1.67
CA GLU A 191 10.29 7.15 -0.81
C GLU A 191 8.89 6.54 -1.06
N SER A 192 7.96 7.30 -1.65
CA SER A 192 6.63 6.79 -1.99
C SER A 192 6.66 5.68 -3.05
N ILE A 193 7.72 5.59 -3.87
CA ILE A 193 7.94 4.52 -4.85
C ILE A 193 8.02 3.15 -4.17
N HIS A 194 8.49 3.11 -2.92
CA HIS A 194 8.76 1.89 -2.16
C HIS A 194 7.75 1.64 -1.04
N ARG A 195 6.70 2.45 -0.95
CA ARG A 195 5.61 2.24 0.02
C ARG A 195 5.05 0.81 -0.09
N PRO A 196 4.72 0.16 1.04
CA PRO A 196 4.17 -1.18 1.03
C PRO A 196 3.00 -1.38 0.06
N GLU A 197 2.06 -0.43 0.00
CA GLU A 197 0.89 -0.47 -0.89
C GLU A 197 1.24 -0.35 -2.37
N VAL A 198 2.26 0.43 -2.72
CA VAL A 198 2.72 0.64 -4.10
C VAL A 198 3.41 -0.63 -4.59
N VAL A 199 4.34 -1.16 -3.81
CA VAL A 199 5.05 -2.40 -4.17
C VAL A 199 4.10 -3.59 -4.19
N ASN A 200 3.13 -3.67 -3.27
CA ASN A 200 2.13 -4.74 -3.28
C ASN A 200 1.25 -4.69 -4.54
N PHE A 201 0.83 -3.49 -4.94
CA PHE A 201 0.09 -3.29 -6.18
C PHE A 201 0.87 -3.82 -7.39
N ARG A 202 2.14 -3.42 -7.53
CA ARG A 202 3.02 -3.89 -8.61
C ARG A 202 3.17 -5.41 -8.61
N LYS A 203 3.40 -6.02 -7.43
CA LYS A 203 3.49 -7.49 -7.28
C LYS A 203 2.21 -8.20 -7.75
N ARG A 204 1.03 -7.65 -7.45
CA ARG A 204 -0.25 -8.23 -7.92
C ARG A 204 -0.43 -8.04 -9.43
N VAL A 205 -0.07 -6.88 -9.97
CA VAL A 205 -0.14 -6.60 -11.41
C VAL A 205 0.69 -7.58 -12.23
N LEU A 206 1.88 -7.95 -11.76
CA LEU A 206 2.73 -8.95 -12.41
C LEU A 206 2.03 -10.30 -12.67
N SER A 207 1.06 -10.67 -11.83
CA SER A 207 0.33 -11.93 -11.99
C SER A 207 -0.79 -11.87 -13.03
N LEU A 208 -1.13 -10.70 -13.58
CA LEU A 208 -2.30 -10.55 -14.46
C LEU A 208 -2.01 -11.00 -15.90
N SER A 209 -2.98 -11.70 -16.49
CA SER A 209 -2.87 -12.26 -17.84
C SER A 209 -3.23 -11.25 -18.93
N GLN A 210 -2.83 -11.55 -20.16
CA GLN A 210 -3.24 -10.80 -21.35
C GLN A 210 -4.76 -10.91 -21.58
N THR A 211 -5.44 -9.78 -21.79
CA THR A 211 -6.91 -9.73 -21.95
C THR A 211 -7.36 -9.60 -23.40
N ALA A 212 -6.48 -9.15 -24.30
CA ALA A 212 -6.73 -9.03 -25.73
C ALA A 212 -5.45 -9.15 -26.56
N ASP A 213 -5.57 -9.29 -27.88
CA ASP A 213 -4.45 -9.57 -28.78
C ASP A 213 -3.62 -8.34 -29.12
N ASN A 214 -4.14 -7.14 -28.87
CA ASN A 214 -3.43 -5.88 -29.11
C ASN A 214 -3.30 -5.11 -27.78
N LEU A 215 -2.26 -4.27 -27.67
CA LEU A 215 -1.98 -3.46 -26.48
C LEU A 215 -2.09 -1.98 -26.81
N LEU A 216 -2.65 -1.20 -25.88
CA LEU A 216 -2.60 0.26 -25.90
C LEU A 216 -2.05 0.78 -24.56
N LEU A 217 -0.89 1.42 -24.63
CA LEU A 217 -0.24 2.12 -23.51
C LEU A 217 -0.64 3.60 -23.51
N ILE A 218 -1.06 4.11 -22.35
CA ILE A 218 -1.57 5.48 -22.23
C ILE A 218 -1.12 6.13 -20.92
N PRO A 219 -0.95 7.46 -20.85
CA PRO A 219 -0.58 8.12 -19.60
C PRO A 219 -1.72 8.08 -18.59
N CYS A 220 -1.37 8.36 -17.34
CA CYS A 220 -2.35 8.63 -16.29
C CYS A 220 -3.12 9.95 -16.49
N SER A 221 -4.10 10.17 -15.62
CA SER A 221 -4.86 11.42 -15.55
C SER A 221 -5.10 11.86 -14.11
N ALA A 222 -5.30 13.16 -13.88
CA ALA A 222 -5.55 13.72 -12.55
C ALA A 222 -6.77 13.09 -11.86
N VAL A 223 -7.86 12.86 -12.61
CA VAL A 223 -9.08 12.20 -12.11
C VAL A 223 -8.86 10.68 -12.12
N LYS A 224 -9.09 10.03 -10.99
CA LYS A 224 -9.11 8.57 -10.84
C LYS A 224 -10.51 8.08 -10.43
N PRO A 225 -10.94 6.87 -10.84
CA PRO A 225 -10.30 5.99 -11.82
C PRO A 225 -10.15 6.68 -13.19
N TYR A 226 -9.07 6.39 -13.92
CA TYR A 226 -8.66 7.18 -15.08
C TYR A 226 -9.70 7.19 -16.19
N SER A 227 -10.44 6.10 -16.37
CA SER A 227 -11.55 6.00 -17.34
C SER A 227 -12.66 7.04 -17.16
N ARG A 228 -12.79 7.65 -15.97
CA ARG A 228 -13.75 8.73 -15.71
C ARG A 228 -13.23 10.10 -16.12
N SER A 229 -11.93 10.26 -16.33
CA SER A 229 -11.36 11.54 -16.75
C SER A 229 -11.88 11.96 -18.13
N LYS A 230 -11.99 13.28 -18.37
CA LYS A 230 -12.37 13.83 -19.68
C LYS A 230 -11.43 13.32 -20.77
N THR A 231 -10.14 13.33 -20.47
CA THR A 231 -9.06 12.92 -21.36
C THR A 231 -9.19 11.46 -21.83
N HIS A 232 -9.36 10.50 -20.91
CA HIS A 232 -9.55 9.10 -21.30
C HIS A 232 -10.88 8.87 -22.01
N ARG A 233 -11.95 9.60 -21.64
CA ARG A 233 -13.23 9.52 -22.36
C ARG A 233 -13.12 9.99 -23.81
N ILE A 234 -12.33 11.03 -24.08
CA ILE A 234 -12.04 11.49 -25.45
C ILE A 234 -11.38 10.36 -26.24
N LEU A 235 -10.27 9.81 -25.72
CA LEU A 235 -9.56 8.72 -26.39
C LEU A 235 -10.46 7.51 -26.64
N ARG A 236 -11.13 7.00 -25.60
CA ARG A 236 -12.02 5.83 -25.72
C ARG A 236 -13.21 6.08 -26.65
N SER A 237 -13.65 7.33 -26.79
CA SER A 237 -14.68 7.67 -27.78
C SER A 237 -14.14 7.57 -29.21
N ALA A 238 -12.91 8.00 -29.45
CA ALA A 238 -12.27 7.94 -30.77
C ALA A 238 -11.99 6.50 -31.22
N ILE A 239 -11.59 5.61 -30.29
CA ILE A 239 -11.19 4.23 -30.62
C ILE A 239 -12.25 3.17 -30.25
N ARG A 240 -13.50 3.59 -30.01
CA ARG A 240 -14.56 2.77 -29.40
C ARG A 240 -14.71 1.40 -30.06
N ASP A 241 -14.70 1.35 -31.38
CA ASP A 241 -14.99 0.15 -32.17
C ASP A 241 -13.86 -0.90 -32.07
N TYR A 242 -12.67 -0.47 -31.65
CA TYR A 242 -11.48 -1.32 -31.52
C TYR A 242 -11.26 -1.86 -30.09
N LEU A 243 -11.94 -1.28 -29.08
CA LEU A 243 -11.69 -1.59 -27.66
C LEU A 243 -11.90 -3.05 -27.28
N GLN A 244 -12.69 -3.80 -28.05
CA GLN A 244 -12.92 -5.23 -27.82
C GLN A 244 -11.71 -6.11 -28.16
N GLY A 245 -10.77 -5.61 -28.96
CA GLY A 245 -9.53 -6.29 -29.36
C GLY A 245 -8.26 -5.70 -28.75
N ILE A 246 -8.39 -4.71 -27.85
CA ILE A 246 -7.27 -3.94 -27.29
C ILE A 246 -7.29 -4.03 -25.77
N GLN A 247 -6.19 -4.50 -25.17
CA GLN A 247 -5.90 -4.37 -23.76
C GLN A 247 -5.35 -2.97 -23.49
N GLU A 248 -5.96 -2.26 -22.54
CA GLU A 248 -5.52 -0.93 -22.14
C GLU A 248 -4.68 -1.02 -20.86
N VAL A 249 -3.47 -0.46 -20.87
CA VAL A 249 -2.60 -0.36 -19.68
C VAL A 249 -2.16 1.08 -19.50
N ILE A 250 -2.41 1.62 -18.31
CA ILE A 250 -2.08 2.99 -17.95
C ILE A 250 -0.66 3.02 -17.37
N VAL A 251 0.20 3.89 -17.90
CA VAL A 251 1.56 4.13 -17.42
C VAL A 251 1.54 5.31 -16.45
N THR A 252 2.11 5.12 -15.26
CA THR A 252 2.08 6.14 -14.20
C THR A 252 3.18 5.95 -13.17
N SER A 253 3.48 7.00 -12.41
CA SER A 253 4.27 6.92 -11.19
C SER A 253 3.37 7.21 -9.97
N PRO A 254 3.59 6.57 -8.81
CA PRO A 254 4.58 5.52 -8.56
C PRO A 254 4.10 4.13 -9.02
N LEU A 255 2.85 3.90 -9.38
CA LEU A 255 2.35 2.53 -9.57
C LEU A 255 2.99 1.75 -10.74
N GLY A 256 3.64 2.43 -11.68
CA GLY A 256 4.27 1.86 -12.87
C GLY A 256 3.23 1.56 -13.95
N LEU A 257 2.55 0.41 -13.83
CA LEU A 257 1.55 -0.06 -14.79
C LEU A 257 0.24 -0.37 -14.10
N VAL A 258 -0.86 0.19 -14.60
CA VAL A 258 -2.22 -0.06 -14.12
C VAL A 258 -3.04 -0.62 -15.28
N PRO A 259 -3.27 -1.94 -15.35
CA PRO A 259 -4.23 -2.51 -16.29
C PRO A 259 -5.64 -1.96 -16.03
N ARG A 260 -6.38 -1.64 -17.09
CA ARG A 260 -7.68 -0.95 -16.99
C ARG A 260 -8.67 -1.65 -16.06
N GLU A 261 -8.69 -2.97 -16.06
CA GLU A 261 -9.61 -3.77 -15.27
C GLU A 261 -9.40 -3.63 -13.74
N VAL A 262 -8.20 -3.21 -13.30
CA VAL A 262 -7.88 -3.02 -11.87
C VAL A 262 -7.79 -1.56 -11.42
N GLU A 263 -8.05 -0.59 -12.31
CA GLU A 263 -7.89 0.85 -11.99
C GLU A 263 -8.82 1.36 -10.88
N ASN A 264 -9.91 0.64 -10.60
CA ASN A 264 -10.94 1.02 -9.64
C ASN A 264 -10.60 0.61 -8.19
N PHE A 265 -9.50 -0.11 -7.99
CA PHE A 265 -9.14 -0.64 -6.68
C PHE A 265 -7.99 0.15 -6.07
N PHE A 266 -7.96 0.16 -4.74
CA PHE A 266 -6.85 0.74 -3.99
C PHE A 266 -5.53 0.02 -4.36
N PRO A 267 -4.40 0.74 -4.54
CA PRO A 267 -4.26 2.21 -4.47
C PRO A 267 -4.51 2.97 -5.79
N ALA A 268 -4.72 2.31 -6.92
CA ALA A 268 -4.82 2.96 -8.25
C ALA A 268 -5.94 4.01 -8.34
N ALA A 269 -7.07 3.79 -7.68
CA ALA A 269 -8.16 4.75 -7.65
C ALA A 269 -7.95 5.93 -6.67
N ASP A 270 -6.94 5.85 -5.80
CA ASP A 270 -6.93 6.57 -4.52
C ASP A 270 -5.60 7.29 -4.22
N TYR A 271 -4.70 7.41 -5.18
CA TYR A 271 -3.42 8.09 -4.98
C TYR A 271 -3.38 9.46 -5.66
N ASP A 272 -2.51 10.32 -5.13
CA ASP A 272 -2.20 11.62 -5.69
C ASP A 272 -0.70 11.88 -5.72
N ILE A 273 -0.26 12.61 -6.75
CA ILE A 273 1.14 12.90 -7.04
C ILE A 273 1.28 14.33 -7.56
N PRO A 274 2.43 14.99 -7.39
CA PRO A 274 2.73 16.21 -8.13
C PRO A 274 2.88 15.88 -9.63
N VAL A 275 2.18 16.61 -10.49
CA VAL A 275 2.24 16.41 -11.95
C VAL A 275 3.17 17.45 -12.55
N THR A 276 4.47 17.15 -12.55
CA THR A 276 5.51 18.03 -13.13
C THR A 276 5.81 17.68 -14.59
N GLY A 277 5.47 16.47 -15.03
CA GLY A 277 5.89 15.92 -16.33
C GLY A 277 7.35 15.46 -16.35
N HIS A 278 8.06 15.53 -15.21
CA HIS A 278 9.44 15.12 -15.05
C HIS A 278 9.53 13.92 -14.12
N TRP A 279 10.09 12.82 -14.61
CA TRP A 279 10.29 11.59 -13.84
C TRP A 279 11.77 11.45 -13.46
N PHE A 280 12.02 11.15 -12.19
CA PHE A 280 13.33 10.79 -11.67
C PHE A 280 13.82 9.45 -12.25
N GLY A 281 15.13 9.23 -12.22
CA GLY A 281 15.76 8.00 -12.74
C GLY A 281 15.16 6.74 -12.11
N GLU A 282 15.00 6.73 -10.80
CA GLU A 282 14.42 5.61 -10.06
C GLU A 282 12.98 5.30 -10.48
N GLU A 283 12.16 6.31 -10.82
CA GLU A 283 10.80 6.08 -11.33
C GLU A 283 10.83 5.39 -12.71
N LYS A 284 11.80 5.77 -13.56
CA LYS A 284 12.00 5.19 -14.89
C LYS A 284 12.51 3.76 -14.80
N ASP A 285 13.47 3.49 -13.93
CA ASP A 285 14.04 2.16 -13.72
C ASP A 285 12.98 1.18 -13.22
N VAL A 286 12.21 1.59 -12.20
CA VAL A 286 11.12 0.78 -11.66
C VAL A 286 10.02 0.52 -12.71
N LEU A 287 9.67 1.52 -13.53
CA LEU A 287 8.73 1.33 -14.63
C LEU A 287 9.27 0.32 -15.66
N PHE A 288 10.53 0.46 -16.06
CA PHE A 288 11.17 -0.41 -17.06
C PHE A 288 11.23 -1.86 -16.59
N ASP A 289 11.63 -2.09 -15.33
CA ASP A 289 11.68 -3.42 -14.72
C ASP A 289 10.28 -4.03 -14.61
N LEU A 290 9.31 -3.25 -14.13
CA LEU A 290 7.91 -3.71 -14.03
C LEU A 290 7.34 -4.06 -15.40
N ALA A 291 7.59 -3.24 -16.42
CA ALA A 291 7.09 -3.48 -17.77
C ALA A 291 7.71 -4.72 -18.39
N THR A 292 9.04 -4.88 -18.28
CA THR A 292 9.76 -6.07 -18.77
C THR A 292 9.18 -7.34 -18.17
N ASN A 293 8.93 -7.36 -16.86
CA ASN A 293 8.37 -8.53 -16.17
C ASN A 293 6.87 -8.74 -16.46
N TYR A 294 6.07 -7.67 -16.45
CA TYR A 294 4.63 -7.75 -16.67
C TYR A 294 4.27 -8.21 -18.08
N PHE A 295 5.05 -7.80 -19.09
CA PHE A 295 4.81 -8.15 -20.48
C PHE A 295 5.55 -9.40 -20.93
N SER A 296 6.46 -9.94 -20.11
CA SER A 296 7.11 -11.23 -20.36
C SER A 296 6.09 -12.35 -20.55
N GLY A 297 6.25 -13.14 -21.61
CA GLY A 297 5.35 -14.24 -21.98
C GLY A 297 4.00 -13.81 -22.57
N LYS A 298 3.75 -12.50 -22.76
CA LYS A 298 2.58 -11.99 -23.48
C LYS A 298 2.94 -11.74 -24.94
N SER A 299 2.04 -12.07 -25.85
CA SER A 299 2.25 -11.95 -27.29
C SER A 299 1.17 -11.05 -27.88
N TYR A 300 1.53 -9.79 -28.12
CA TYR A 300 0.64 -8.82 -28.74
C TYR A 300 0.92 -8.72 -30.24
N SER A 301 -0.12 -8.80 -31.05
CA SER A 301 -0.04 -8.62 -32.50
C SER A 301 0.35 -7.20 -32.89
N ASN A 302 -0.13 -6.22 -32.12
CA ASN A 302 0.23 -4.81 -32.27
C ASN A 302 0.33 -4.15 -30.89
N VAL A 303 1.30 -3.24 -30.76
CA VAL A 303 1.48 -2.40 -29.57
C VAL A 303 1.34 -0.94 -29.97
N PHE A 304 0.31 -0.29 -29.44
CA PHE A 304 0.02 1.12 -29.63
C PHE A 304 0.38 1.92 -28.39
N TYR A 305 0.74 3.20 -28.55
CA TYR A 305 0.95 4.08 -27.40
C TYR A 305 0.54 5.54 -27.66
N ILE A 306 0.05 6.21 -26.62
CA ILE A 306 0.15 7.66 -26.47
C ILE A 306 0.90 7.84 -25.16
N LEU A 307 2.10 8.41 -25.14
CA LEU A 307 2.84 8.59 -23.89
C LEU A 307 3.70 9.87 -23.94
N PRO A 308 3.75 10.67 -22.88
CA PRO A 308 4.77 11.71 -22.70
C PRO A 308 6.18 11.14 -22.81
N ARG A 309 7.15 11.99 -23.18
CA ARG A 309 8.54 11.60 -23.46
C ARG A 309 9.20 10.75 -22.36
N ASP A 310 9.02 11.13 -21.09
CA ASP A 310 9.64 10.43 -19.96
C ASP A 310 9.06 9.02 -19.73
N GLU A 311 7.79 8.83 -20.08
CA GLU A 311 7.07 7.54 -19.97
C GLU A 311 7.33 6.67 -21.21
N ALA A 312 7.46 7.29 -22.39
CA ALA A 312 7.64 6.62 -23.67
C ALA A 312 8.95 5.80 -23.76
N GLY A 313 9.94 6.09 -22.89
CA GLY A 313 11.18 5.33 -22.83
C GLY A 313 10.98 3.82 -22.65
N MET A 314 9.95 3.40 -21.92
CA MET A 314 9.63 1.98 -21.70
C MET A 314 9.15 1.27 -22.97
N VAL A 315 8.61 1.99 -23.97
CA VAL A 315 8.06 1.41 -25.21
C VAL A 315 9.12 0.64 -25.99
N LYS A 316 10.40 0.95 -25.78
CA LYS A 316 11.55 0.27 -26.40
C LYS A 316 11.61 -1.24 -26.12
N ILE A 317 10.89 -1.75 -25.12
CA ILE A 317 10.79 -3.20 -24.88
C ILE A 317 9.96 -3.93 -25.94
N PHE A 318 9.19 -3.19 -26.75
CA PHE A 318 8.34 -3.74 -27.79
C PHE A 318 8.90 -3.42 -29.16
N GLU A 319 9.26 -4.46 -29.91
CA GLU A 319 9.62 -4.32 -31.30
C GLU A 319 8.39 -3.89 -32.13
N GLY A 320 8.54 -2.85 -32.95
CA GLY A 320 7.47 -2.37 -33.83
C GLY A 320 6.32 -1.63 -33.14
N ALA A 321 6.46 -1.23 -31.88
CA ALA A 321 5.47 -0.38 -31.23
C ALA A 321 5.31 0.96 -31.98
N ILE A 322 4.06 1.39 -32.16
CA ILE A 322 3.72 2.56 -32.98
C ILE A 322 2.72 3.45 -32.25
N GLY A 323 2.97 4.76 -32.22
CA GLY A 323 2.16 5.64 -31.41
C GLY A 323 2.51 7.11 -31.52
N VAL A 324 2.10 7.86 -30.50
CA VAL A 324 2.30 9.30 -30.39
C VAL A 324 3.03 9.63 -29.10
N GLU A 325 4.17 10.31 -29.21
CA GLU A 325 4.80 10.93 -28.04
C GLU A 325 4.05 12.21 -27.68
N GLY A 326 3.36 12.21 -26.54
CA GLY A 326 2.57 13.35 -26.07
C GLY A 326 1.46 12.97 -25.10
N SER A 327 0.65 13.97 -24.75
CA SER A 327 -0.53 13.77 -23.91
C SER A 327 -1.74 13.33 -24.72
N ILE A 328 -2.70 12.69 -24.05
CA ILE A 328 -3.99 12.42 -24.65
C ILE A 328 -4.76 13.74 -24.80
N ASN A 329 -5.18 14.02 -26.02
CA ASN A 329 -6.05 15.13 -26.40
C ASN A 329 -6.81 14.71 -27.68
N TYR A 330 -7.65 15.59 -28.24
CA TYR A 330 -8.43 15.27 -29.43
C TYR A 330 -7.55 14.89 -30.63
N GLU A 331 -6.54 15.72 -30.93
CA GLU A 331 -5.64 15.53 -32.07
C GLU A 331 -4.85 14.21 -31.98
N ASN A 332 -4.23 13.95 -30.82
CA ASN A 332 -3.45 12.74 -30.60
C ASN A 332 -4.33 11.48 -30.54
N SER A 333 -5.58 11.61 -30.06
CA SER A 333 -6.55 10.50 -30.10
C SER A 333 -6.95 10.15 -31.54
N GLU A 334 -7.13 11.16 -32.40
CA GLU A 334 -7.41 10.95 -33.83
C GLU A 334 -6.22 10.35 -34.58
N LYS A 335 -4.98 10.78 -34.26
CA LYS A 335 -3.77 10.16 -34.81
C LYS A 335 -3.70 8.68 -34.47
N ILE A 336 -3.93 8.31 -33.21
CA ILE A 336 -3.97 6.91 -32.79
C ILE A 336 -5.12 6.14 -33.43
N ARG A 337 -6.31 6.73 -33.55
CA ARG A 337 -7.42 6.10 -34.24
C ARG A 337 -7.04 5.68 -35.66
N LYS A 338 -6.38 6.56 -36.43
CA LYS A 338 -5.91 6.26 -37.80
C LYS A 338 -4.85 5.16 -37.83
N ILE A 339 -3.93 5.13 -36.87
CA ILE A 339 -2.91 4.08 -36.76
C ILE A 339 -3.57 2.72 -36.50
N ILE A 340 -4.56 2.68 -35.60
CA ILE A 340 -5.31 1.47 -35.25
C ILE A 340 -6.16 1.00 -36.44
N GLU A 341 -6.81 1.92 -37.16
CA GLU A 341 -7.62 1.64 -38.35
C GLU A 341 -6.81 0.99 -39.48
N GLY A 342 -5.51 1.30 -39.58
CA GLY A 342 -4.59 0.66 -40.52
C GLY A 342 -4.13 -0.75 -40.15
N LYS A 343 -4.66 -1.35 -39.06
CA LYS A 343 -4.29 -2.67 -38.56
C LYS A 343 -5.51 -3.59 -38.44
N ASP A 344 -5.29 -4.91 -38.51
CA ASP A 344 -6.36 -5.89 -38.31
C ASP A 344 -6.62 -6.09 -36.81
N ILE A 345 -7.58 -5.34 -36.27
CA ILE A 345 -7.97 -5.42 -34.86
C ILE A 345 -9.20 -6.30 -34.71
N LYS A 346 -8.95 -7.56 -34.31
CA LYS A 346 -9.99 -8.52 -33.96
C LYS A 346 -10.16 -8.60 -32.46
N GLY A 347 -11.38 -8.93 -32.02
CA GLY A 347 -11.67 -9.15 -30.61
C GLY A 347 -13.12 -9.45 -30.36
N ASN A 348 -13.39 -10.12 -29.24
CA ASN A 348 -14.73 -10.42 -28.78
C ASN A 348 -14.93 -9.79 -27.40
N ARG A 349 -15.89 -8.87 -27.30
CA ARG A 349 -16.16 -8.10 -26.08
C ARG A 349 -16.40 -9.00 -24.86
N ILE A 350 -17.19 -10.07 -25.02
CA ILE A 350 -17.55 -10.99 -23.92
C ILE A 350 -16.31 -11.76 -23.46
N THR A 351 -15.50 -12.24 -24.41
CA THR A 351 -14.26 -12.97 -24.12
C THR A 351 -13.27 -12.09 -23.36
N LYS A 352 -13.05 -10.86 -23.85
CA LYS A 352 -12.20 -9.88 -23.18
C LYS A 352 -12.69 -9.60 -21.77
N GLU A 353 -13.99 -9.36 -21.60
CA GLU A 353 -14.59 -9.08 -20.29
C GLU A 353 -14.44 -10.25 -19.31
N LYS A 354 -14.58 -11.50 -19.76
CA LYS A 354 -14.29 -12.67 -18.92
C LYS A 354 -12.83 -12.74 -18.48
N LYS A 355 -11.88 -12.44 -19.38
CA LYS A 355 -10.44 -12.37 -19.06
C LYS A 355 -10.13 -11.24 -18.06
N GLU A 356 -10.72 -10.06 -18.25
CA GLU A 356 -10.63 -8.93 -17.32
C GLU A 356 -11.17 -9.32 -15.94
N ILE A 357 -12.31 -10.02 -15.87
CA ILE A 357 -12.89 -10.50 -14.60
C ILE A 357 -12.01 -11.57 -13.93
N ALA A 358 -11.42 -12.48 -14.70
CA ALA A 358 -10.44 -13.43 -14.16
C ALA A 358 -9.25 -12.69 -13.53
N ASN A 359 -8.71 -11.66 -14.19
CA ASN A 359 -7.67 -10.79 -13.65
C ASN A 359 -8.13 -10.06 -12.38
N VAL A 360 -9.36 -9.56 -12.33
CA VAL A 360 -9.91 -8.91 -11.12
C VAL A 360 -10.00 -9.88 -9.94
N LEU A 361 -10.47 -11.12 -10.16
CA LEU A 361 -10.50 -12.15 -9.12
C LEU A 361 -9.09 -12.52 -8.64
N ARG A 362 -8.13 -12.64 -9.56
CA ARG A 362 -6.72 -12.87 -9.25
C ARG A 362 -6.13 -11.72 -8.43
N TYR A 363 -6.42 -10.48 -8.81
CA TYR A 363 -5.95 -9.28 -8.12
C TYR A 363 -6.51 -9.13 -6.71
N LEU A 364 -7.83 -9.30 -6.53
CA LEU A 364 -8.49 -9.07 -5.24
C LEU A 364 -8.32 -10.24 -4.26
N TYR A 365 -8.45 -11.46 -4.76
CA TYR A 365 -8.58 -12.67 -3.93
C TYR A 365 -7.44 -13.67 -4.12
N SER A 366 -6.46 -13.39 -4.99
CA SER A 366 -5.39 -14.35 -5.33
C SER A 366 -5.96 -15.67 -5.87
N VAL A 367 -7.09 -15.58 -6.56
CA VAL A 367 -7.80 -16.72 -7.15
C VAL A 367 -7.57 -16.72 -8.65
N ASP A 368 -6.76 -17.69 -9.09
CA ASP A 368 -6.54 -17.95 -10.50
C ASP A 368 -7.59 -18.94 -11.03
N LEU A 369 -8.41 -18.48 -11.97
CA LEU A 369 -9.44 -19.25 -12.65
C LEU A 369 -9.31 -19.03 -14.15
N GLY A 370 -9.49 -20.09 -14.93
CA GLY A 370 -9.64 -19.99 -16.38
C GLY A 370 -10.85 -19.13 -16.74
N TRP A 371 -10.70 -18.24 -17.71
CA TRP A 371 -11.76 -17.32 -18.13
C TRP A 371 -12.88 -18.05 -18.90
N GLU A 372 -12.58 -19.23 -19.44
CA GLU A 372 -13.47 -20.07 -20.24
C GLU A 372 -14.71 -20.48 -19.43
N ASP A 373 -14.49 -20.89 -18.18
CA ASP A 373 -15.52 -21.37 -17.25
C ASP A 373 -16.27 -20.23 -16.53
N ILE A 374 -15.88 -18.98 -16.75
CA ILE A 374 -16.56 -17.81 -16.19
C ILE A 374 -17.80 -17.49 -17.03
N SER A 375 -18.93 -17.30 -16.36
CA SER A 375 -20.19 -16.81 -16.94
C SER A 375 -20.66 -15.57 -16.19
N LEU A 376 -21.28 -14.66 -16.93
CA LEU A 376 -21.71 -13.35 -16.43
C LEU A 376 -23.23 -13.23 -16.56
N LYS A 377 -23.90 -12.88 -15.46
CA LYS A 377 -25.34 -12.62 -15.43
C LYS A 377 -25.60 -11.21 -14.92
N SER A 378 -26.26 -10.38 -15.72
CA SER A 378 -26.66 -9.03 -15.32
C SER A 378 -28.08 -9.04 -14.74
N GLU A 379 -28.29 -8.28 -13.67
CA GLU A 379 -29.59 -8.07 -13.04
C GLU A 379 -29.66 -6.62 -12.53
N GLY A 380 -30.38 -5.76 -13.27
CA GLY A 380 -30.38 -4.32 -13.02
C GLY A 380 -28.95 -3.75 -13.06
N ASN A 381 -28.57 -3.02 -12.01
CA ASN A 381 -27.23 -2.42 -11.87
C ASN A 381 -26.18 -3.38 -11.29
N ARG A 382 -26.49 -4.68 -11.20
CA ARG A 382 -25.61 -5.70 -10.64
C ARG A 382 -25.17 -6.67 -11.72
N LYS A 383 -23.94 -7.16 -11.60
CA LYS A 383 -23.42 -8.22 -12.45
C LYS A 383 -22.84 -9.33 -11.59
N PHE A 384 -23.33 -10.54 -11.79
CA PHE A 384 -22.88 -11.73 -11.08
C PHE A 384 -21.80 -12.45 -11.89
N ILE A 385 -20.73 -12.82 -11.19
CA ILE A 385 -19.63 -13.63 -11.70
C ILE A 385 -19.88 -15.06 -11.24
N ILE A 386 -20.10 -15.97 -12.19
CA ILE A 386 -20.47 -17.35 -11.94
C ILE A 386 -19.40 -18.26 -12.54
N HIS A 387 -18.95 -19.27 -11.81
CA HIS A 387 -17.98 -20.25 -12.28
C HIS A 387 -18.48 -21.66 -11.91
N LYS A 388 -18.61 -22.53 -12.91
CA LYS A 388 -19.13 -23.91 -12.75
C LYS A 388 -20.45 -23.97 -11.94
N GLY A 389 -21.38 -23.07 -12.27
CA GLY A 389 -22.69 -22.96 -11.60
C GLY A 389 -22.70 -22.28 -10.24
N LYS A 390 -21.53 -21.95 -9.65
CA LYS A 390 -21.44 -21.26 -8.36
C LYS A 390 -21.26 -19.76 -8.53
N TYR A 391 -22.01 -18.97 -7.76
CA TYR A 391 -21.87 -17.51 -7.70
C TYR A 391 -20.63 -17.14 -6.89
N LEU A 392 -19.60 -16.63 -7.56
CA LEU A 392 -18.34 -16.26 -6.93
C LEU A 392 -18.38 -14.85 -6.34
N ALA A 393 -18.83 -13.88 -7.13
CA ALA A 393 -18.85 -12.49 -6.71
C ALA A 393 -19.95 -11.70 -7.42
N LYS A 394 -20.30 -10.55 -6.85
CA LYS A 394 -21.18 -9.56 -7.46
C LYS A 394 -20.43 -8.26 -7.66
N VAL A 395 -20.53 -7.70 -8.86
CA VAL A 395 -20.02 -6.38 -9.22
C VAL A 395 -21.16 -5.38 -9.11
N THR A 396 -20.89 -4.29 -8.39
CA THR A 396 -21.82 -3.16 -8.15
C THR A 396 -21.07 -1.85 -8.34
N GLU A 397 -21.77 -0.71 -8.27
CA GLU A 397 -21.13 0.61 -8.24
C GLU A 397 -20.16 0.79 -7.06
N SER A 398 -20.40 0.07 -5.95
CA SER A 398 -19.54 0.07 -4.77
C SER A 398 -18.28 -0.81 -4.90
N GLY A 399 -18.14 -1.55 -6.00
CA GLY A 399 -17.04 -2.47 -6.25
C GLY A 399 -17.48 -3.93 -6.35
N VAL A 400 -16.51 -4.82 -6.22
CA VAL A 400 -16.68 -6.28 -6.27
C VAL A 400 -16.85 -6.81 -4.85
N ARG A 401 -17.85 -7.66 -4.64
CA ARG A 401 -18.16 -8.28 -3.34
C ARG A 401 -18.23 -9.78 -3.46
N MET A 402 -17.54 -10.48 -2.57
CA MET A 402 -17.53 -11.93 -2.47
C MET A 402 -18.94 -12.49 -2.23
N MET A 403 -19.20 -13.67 -2.81
CA MET A 403 -20.40 -14.49 -2.58
C MET A 403 -20.00 -15.88 -2.09
N SER A 404 -21.00 -16.70 -1.72
CA SER A 404 -20.78 -18.01 -1.09
C SER A 404 -19.87 -18.93 -1.90
N GLY A 405 -19.98 -18.95 -3.24
CA GLY A 405 -19.15 -19.82 -4.08
C GLY A 405 -17.66 -19.48 -4.02
N LEU A 406 -17.31 -18.20 -3.89
CA LEU A 406 -15.91 -17.78 -3.71
C LEU A 406 -15.46 -18.00 -2.26
N ALA A 407 -16.35 -17.79 -1.28
CA ALA A 407 -16.06 -18.07 0.11
C ALA A 407 -15.71 -19.57 0.33
N GLU A 408 -16.49 -20.48 -0.27
CA GLU A 408 -16.20 -21.92 -0.26
C GLU A 408 -14.83 -22.25 -0.88
N LEU A 409 -14.49 -21.61 -2.01
CA LEU A 409 -13.21 -21.80 -2.68
C LEU A 409 -12.02 -21.30 -1.85
N LEU A 410 -12.17 -20.16 -1.18
CA LEU A 410 -11.13 -19.60 -0.31
C LEU A 410 -10.95 -20.47 0.95
N HIS A 411 -12.06 -20.90 1.55
CA HIS A 411 -12.06 -21.82 2.68
C HIS A 411 -11.35 -23.14 2.34
N SER A 412 -11.67 -23.77 1.20
CA SER A 412 -11.04 -25.04 0.80
C SER A 412 -9.53 -24.90 0.54
N ARG A 413 -9.05 -23.68 0.28
CA ARG A 413 -7.62 -23.36 0.09
C ARG A 413 -6.94 -22.87 1.37
N GLY A 414 -7.68 -22.67 2.47
CA GLY A 414 -7.15 -22.16 3.73
C GLY A 414 -6.65 -20.71 3.68
N VAL A 415 -7.14 -19.91 2.73
CA VAL A 415 -6.77 -18.49 2.56
C VAL A 415 -7.97 -17.59 2.86
N ARG A 416 -7.72 -16.37 3.34
CA ARG A 416 -8.77 -15.42 3.75
C ARG A 416 -9.71 -15.97 4.84
N VAL A 417 -9.25 -16.86 5.70
CA VAL A 417 -10.09 -17.54 6.69
C VAL A 417 -9.89 -16.95 8.09
N VAL A 418 -11.00 -16.74 8.80
CA VAL A 418 -11.05 -16.41 10.23
C VAL A 418 -11.93 -17.44 10.93
N GLU A 419 -11.31 -18.30 11.74
CA GLU A 419 -11.97 -19.32 12.53
C GLU A 419 -12.48 -18.72 13.84
N VAL A 420 -13.76 -18.90 14.12
CA VAL A 420 -14.41 -18.33 15.30
C VAL A 420 -14.88 -19.39 16.30
N ASP A 421 -15.04 -18.98 17.56
CA ASP A 421 -15.66 -19.80 18.59
C ASP A 421 -17.19 -19.78 18.47
N GLY A 422 -17.79 -20.97 18.39
CA GLY A 422 -19.24 -21.16 18.37
C GLY A 422 -19.92 -20.73 17.07
N VAL A 423 -21.24 -20.59 17.12
CA VAL A 423 -22.05 -20.20 15.95
C VAL A 423 -22.18 -18.68 15.89
N PHE A 424 -21.57 -18.06 14.88
CA PHE A 424 -21.69 -16.63 14.66
C PHE A 424 -23.12 -16.25 14.23
N LYS A 425 -23.81 -15.42 15.04
CA LYS A 425 -25.17 -14.92 14.78
C LYS A 425 -25.27 -13.39 14.71
N GLY A 426 -24.12 -12.69 14.71
CA GLY A 426 -24.05 -11.24 14.82
C GLY A 426 -23.65 -10.53 13.52
N SER A 427 -23.40 -9.22 13.65
CA SER A 427 -22.79 -8.39 12.59
C SER A 427 -21.29 -8.18 12.78
N ASN A 428 -20.76 -8.43 13.99
CA ASN A 428 -19.37 -8.20 14.35
C ASN A 428 -18.77 -9.39 15.12
N VAL A 429 -17.57 -9.82 14.73
CA VAL A 429 -16.75 -10.77 15.49
C VAL A 429 -15.75 -9.97 16.33
N PHE A 430 -15.71 -10.21 17.64
CA PHE A 430 -14.72 -9.60 18.53
C PHE A 430 -13.48 -10.48 18.66
N ILE A 431 -12.32 -9.87 18.90
CA ILE A 431 -11.02 -10.56 19.02
C ILE A 431 -11.07 -11.78 19.97
N PRO A 432 -11.69 -11.73 21.16
CA PRO A 432 -11.75 -12.89 22.05
C PRO A 432 -12.48 -14.11 21.48
N GLY A 433 -13.33 -13.93 20.48
CA GLY A 433 -14.05 -15.01 19.81
C GLY A 433 -13.35 -15.56 18.56
N ILE A 434 -12.12 -15.11 18.26
CA ILE A 434 -11.34 -15.60 17.12
C ILE A 434 -10.33 -16.64 17.60
N LYS A 435 -10.38 -17.85 17.06
CA LYS A 435 -9.42 -18.93 17.32
C LYS A 435 -8.16 -18.79 16.49
N LYS A 436 -8.35 -18.55 15.19
CA LYS A 436 -7.28 -18.59 14.20
C LYS A 436 -7.59 -17.67 13.04
N ILE A 437 -6.54 -17.07 12.49
CA ILE A 437 -6.59 -16.24 11.29
C ILE A 437 -5.53 -16.74 10.31
N SER A 438 -5.88 -16.90 9.04
CA SER A 438 -4.90 -17.24 8.01
C SER A 438 -3.91 -16.09 7.79
N GLN A 439 -2.63 -16.42 7.55
CA GLN A 439 -1.55 -15.42 7.56
C GLN A 439 -1.65 -14.36 6.46
N ASP A 440 -2.48 -14.58 5.42
CA ASP A 440 -2.69 -13.67 4.30
C ASP A 440 -3.69 -12.54 4.62
N VAL A 441 -4.50 -12.66 5.68
CA VAL A 441 -5.53 -11.68 6.04
C VAL A 441 -4.90 -10.34 6.42
N ARG A 442 -5.47 -9.26 5.90
CA ARG A 442 -5.08 -7.88 6.21
C ARG A 442 -6.33 -7.01 6.42
N PRO A 443 -6.22 -5.89 7.17
CA PRO A 443 -7.30 -4.92 7.27
C PRO A 443 -7.83 -4.49 5.90
N GLY A 444 -9.16 -4.35 5.78
CA GLY A 444 -9.84 -3.93 4.55
C GLY A 444 -10.16 -5.05 3.55
N MET A 445 -9.72 -6.29 3.81
CA MET A 445 -10.05 -7.44 2.97
C MET A 445 -11.35 -8.10 3.39
N GLU A 446 -12.07 -8.67 2.42
CA GLU A 446 -13.16 -9.61 2.71
C GLU A 446 -12.57 -10.94 3.19
N VAL A 447 -13.18 -11.53 4.20
CA VAL A 447 -12.75 -12.80 4.81
C VAL A 447 -13.92 -13.77 4.91
N VAL A 448 -13.59 -15.06 4.98
CA VAL A 448 -14.52 -16.15 5.23
C VAL A 448 -14.49 -16.44 6.73
N LEU A 449 -15.64 -16.27 7.39
CA LEU A 449 -15.83 -16.71 8.77
C LEU A 449 -16.18 -18.20 8.75
N VAL A 450 -15.46 -19.00 9.54
CA VAL A 450 -15.66 -20.46 9.64
C VAL A 450 -15.90 -20.90 11.07
#